data_AF-A0A9D4A449-F1
#
_entry.id   AF-A0A9D4A449-F1
#
_cell.length_a   1.000
_cell.length_b   1.000
_cell.length_c   1.000
_cell.angle_alpha   90.00
_cell.angle_beta   90.00
_cell.angle_gamma   90.00
#
_symmetry.space_group_name_H-M   'P 1'
#
loop_
_entity.id
_entity.type
_entity.pdbx_description
1 polymer ?
#
loop_
_entity_poly.entity_id
_entity_poly.type
_entity_poly.pdbx_seq_one_letter_code
_entity_poly.pdbx_strand_id
1 'polypeptide(L)'
;MILQVIKDFASGEIKQASSLFDCDVKLEDYLLKSYYKTASLIAASTKGAAIFSGADRSVTKQMYEYGKNLGLSFQVVDDILDFTQSAKQLGKPAGSDLAKGNLIASVIFALENEPKLRDIIEFKFCETSSPDEAIELVK
;
A
#
# COMPACT_ATOMS: atom_id res chain seq x y z
N MET A 1 -12.47 8.94 -17.62
CA MET A 1 -12.46 8.27 -16.31
C MET A 1 -11.44 7.12 -16.29
N ILE A 2 -11.56 6.13 -17.17
CA ILE A 2 -10.59 5.02 -17.29
C ILE A 2 -9.16 5.50 -17.63
N LEU A 3 -9.01 6.45 -18.56
CA LEU A 3 -7.69 7.02 -18.87
C LEU A 3 -7.02 7.68 -17.64
N GLN A 4 -7.81 8.28 -16.75
CA GLN A 4 -7.26 8.86 -15.51
C GLN A 4 -6.77 7.75 -14.58
N VAL A 5 -7.51 6.65 -14.46
CA VAL A 5 -7.09 5.49 -13.66
C VAL A 5 -5.80 4.88 -14.19
N ILE A 6 -5.62 4.79 -15.52
CA ILE A 6 -4.38 4.26 -16.11
C ILE A 6 -3.19 5.18 -15.76
N LYS A 7 -3.38 6.50 -15.83
CA LYS A 7 -2.37 7.48 -15.42
C LYS A 7 -2.05 7.34 -13.94
N ASP A 8 -3.08 7.29 -13.11
CA ASP A 8 -2.99 7.11 -11.66
C ASP A 8 -2.17 5.83 -11.35
N PHE A 9 -2.51 4.70 -11.96
CA PHE A 9 -1.79 3.44 -11.80
C PHE A 9 -0.31 3.55 -12.20
N ALA A 10 -0.02 4.12 -13.37
CA ALA A 10 1.36 4.33 -13.82
C ALA A 10 2.15 5.23 -12.86
N SER A 11 1.54 6.31 -12.37
CA SER A 11 2.16 7.19 -11.37
C SER A 11 2.41 6.48 -10.04
N GLY A 12 1.50 5.60 -9.60
CA GLY A 12 1.66 4.78 -8.41
C GLY A 12 2.86 3.82 -8.50
N GLU A 13 3.00 3.12 -9.63
CA GLU A 13 4.11 2.18 -9.86
C GLU A 13 5.47 2.90 -9.96
N ILE A 14 5.52 4.04 -10.66
CA ILE A 14 6.74 4.85 -10.75
C ILE A 14 7.17 5.35 -9.37
N LYS A 15 6.22 5.87 -8.57
CA LYS A 15 6.50 6.35 -7.22
C LYS A 15 7.02 5.22 -6.32
N GLN A 16 6.41 4.03 -6.41
CA GLN A 16 6.85 2.86 -5.67
C GLN A 16 8.30 2.49 -6.03
N ALA A 17 8.63 2.46 -7.31
CA ALA A 17 9.99 2.11 -7.76
C ALA A 17 11.04 3.12 -7.27
N SER A 18 10.68 4.40 -7.16
CA SER A 18 11.59 5.44 -6.65
C SER A 18 11.77 5.45 -5.14
N SER A 19 10.87 4.82 -4.38
CA SER A 19 10.85 4.87 -2.90
C SER A 19 11.17 3.52 -2.25
N LEU A 20 11.81 2.60 -2.98
CA LEU A 20 12.21 1.31 -2.42
C LEU A 20 13.32 1.53 -1.38
N PHE A 21 13.19 0.89 -0.22
CA PHE A 21 14.10 0.99 0.94
C PHE A 21 14.24 2.41 1.53
N ASP A 22 13.30 3.32 1.21
CA ASP A 22 13.33 4.69 1.73
C ASP A 22 12.68 4.78 3.11
N CYS A 23 13.49 4.69 4.18
CA CYS A 23 13.04 4.76 5.56
C CYS A 23 12.44 6.13 5.96
N ASP A 24 12.58 7.16 5.14
CA ASP A 24 11.98 8.49 5.38
C ASP A 24 10.59 8.64 4.76
N VAL A 25 10.04 7.55 4.18
CA VAL A 25 8.70 7.53 3.63
C VAL A 25 7.65 7.87 4.69
N LYS A 26 6.77 8.81 4.36
CA LYS A 26 5.69 9.22 5.25
C LYS A 26 4.44 8.40 5.03
N LEU A 27 3.60 8.34 6.05
CA LEU A 27 2.27 7.73 5.95
C LEU A 27 1.43 8.37 4.83
N GLU A 28 1.56 9.69 4.61
CA GLU A 28 0.86 10.36 3.51
C GLU A 28 1.32 9.87 2.14
N ASP A 29 2.61 9.59 1.96
CA ASP A 29 3.16 9.08 0.71
C ASP A 29 2.68 7.66 0.44
N TYR A 30 2.61 6.84 1.49
CA TYR A 30 2.00 5.52 1.46
C TYR A 30 0.52 5.60 1.05
N LEU A 31 -0.29 6.45 1.70
CA LEU A 31 -1.72 6.58 1.39
C LEU A 31 -1.95 7.08 -0.04
N LEU A 32 -1.11 8.01 -0.51
CA LEU A 32 -1.18 8.51 -1.88
C LEU A 32 -0.82 7.41 -2.91
N LYS A 33 0.20 6.60 -2.62
CA LYS A 33 0.57 5.43 -3.43
C LYS A 33 -0.58 4.42 -3.49
N SER A 34 -1.14 4.04 -2.34
CA SER A 34 -2.26 3.11 -2.21
C SER A 34 -3.51 3.62 -2.91
N TYR A 35 -3.74 4.93 -2.88
CA TYR A 35 -4.82 5.55 -3.67
C TYR A 35 -4.59 5.32 -5.16
N TYR A 36 -3.43 5.66 -5.68
CA TYR A 36 -3.16 5.58 -7.11
C TYR A 36 -3.17 4.16 -7.66
N LYS A 37 -2.58 3.22 -6.93
CA LYS A 37 -2.44 1.81 -7.34
C LYS A 37 -3.73 0.99 -7.20
N THR A 38 -4.50 1.25 -6.14
CA THR A 38 -5.62 0.38 -5.76
C THR A 38 -6.94 1.14 -5.72
N ALA A 39 -7.02 2.22 -4.94
CA ALA A 39 -8.31 2.87 -4.67
C ALA A 39 -8.87 3.68 -5.85
N SER A 40 -8.01 4.20 -6.73
CA SER A 40 -8.38 5.03 -7.88
C SER A 40 -9.32 4.28 -8.84
N LEU A 41 -9.03 3.02 -9.13
CA LEU A 41 -9.83 2.15 -9.99
C LEU A 41 -11.19 1.85 -9.36
N ILE A 42 -11.22 1.53 -8.06
CA ILE A 42 -12.46 1.24 -7.34
C ILE A 42 -13.34 2.48 -7.29
N ALA A 43 -12.77 3.64 -6.92
CA ALA A 43 -13.46 4.93 -6.87
C ALA A 43 -14.02 5.34 -8.25
N ALA A 44 -13.25 5.14 -9.32
CA ALA A 44 -13.70 5.39 -10.67
C ALA A 44 -14.83 4.43 -11.09
N SER A 45 -14.78 3.17 -10.68
CA SER A 45 -15.79 2.16 -11.03
C SER A 45 -17.12 2.43 -10.33
N THR A 46 -17.09 2.71 -9.02
CA THR A 46 -18.30 3.05 -8.24
C THR A 46 -18.94 4.35 -8.74
N LYS A 47 -18.12 5.36 -9.06
CA LYS A 47 -18.57 6.60 -9.71
C LYS A 47 -19.20 6.32 -11.08
N GLY A 48 -18.57 5.46 -11.87
CA GLY A 48 -19.09 5.08 -13.19
C GLY A 48 -20.45 4.41 -13.11
N ALA A 49 -20.62 3.45 -12.20
CA ALA A 49 -21.89 2.79 -11.96
C ALA A 49 -23.00 3.79 -11.58
N ALA A 50 -22.69 4.76 -10.71
CA ALA A 50 -23.63 5.82 -10.32
C ALA A 50 -24.05 6.67 -11.54
N ILE A 51 -23.09 7.07 -12.39
CA ILE A 51 -23.38 7.83 -13.61
C ILE A 51 -24.28 7.04 -14.56
N PHE A 52 -23.97 5.76 -14.82
CA PHE A 52 -24.77 4.93 -15.72
C PHE A 52 -26.17 4.61 -15.18
N SER A 53 -26.35 4.62 -13.86
CA SER A 53 -27.67 4.47 -13.23
C SER A 53 -28.56 5.72 -13.31
N GLY A 54 -28.03 6.85 -13.80
CA GLY A 54 -28.75 8.13 -13.84
C GLY A 54 -28.84 8.82 -12.48
N ALA A 55 -27.99 8.45 -11.51
CA ALA A 55 -27.95 9.09 -10.20
C ALA A 55 -27.50 10.56 -10.31
N ASP A 56 -27.94 11.37 -9.34
CA ASP A 56 -27.55 12.78 -9.31
C ASP A 56 -26.05 12.97 -9.00
N ARG A 57 -25.58 14.22 -9.13
CA ARG A 57 -24.18 14.58 -8.93
C ARG A 57 -23.72 14.39 -7.47
N SER A 58 -24.62 14.55 -6.50
CA SER A 58 -24.32 14.35 -5.08
C SER A 58 -24.05 12.87 -4.82
N VAL A 59 -24.95 11.99 -5.26
CA VAL A 59 -24.80 10.53 -5.14
C VAL A 59 -23.56 10.06 -5.89
N THR A 60 -23.32 10.56 -7.10
CA THR A 60 -22.11 10.24 -7.88
C THR A 60 -20.82 10.59 -7.13
N LYS A 61 -20.78 11.73 -6.43
CA LYS A 61 -19.63 12.14 -5.61
C LYS A 61 -19.47 11.22 -4.39
N GLN A 62 -20.57 10.91 -3.71
CA GLN A 62 -20.55 10.01 -2.56
C GLN A 62 -20.07 8.60 -2.95
N MET A 63 -20.49 8.08 -4.10
CA MET A 63 -20.04 6.79 -4.61
C MET A 63 -18.54 6.77 -4.93
N TYR A 64 -18.00 7.88 -5.44
CA TYR A 64 -16.54 8.01 -5.62
C TYR A 64 -15.80 7.97 -4.29
N GLU A 65 -16.22 8.76 -3.29
CA GLU A 65 -15.58 8.77 -1.96
C GLU A 65 -15.71 7.41 -1.27
N TYR A 66 -16.86 6.74 -1.40
CA TYR A 66 -17.06 5.36 -0.92
C TYR A 66 -16.03 4.41 -1.53
N GLY A 67 -15.91 4.38 -2.87
CA GLY A 67 -14.97 3.49 -3.54
C GLY A 67 -13.51 3.79 -3.20
N LYS A 68 -13.17 5.07 -3.03
CA LYS A 68 -11.85 5.51 -2.58
C LYS A 68 -11.52 4.99 -1.17
N ASN A 69 -12.42 5.23 -0.21
CA ASN A 69 -12.17 4.81 1.17
C ASN A 69 -12.15 3.28 1.29
N LEU A 70 -13.05 2.59 0.59
CA LEU A 70 -13.06 1.12 0.53
C LEU A 70 -11.73 0.57 -0.01
N GLY A 71 -11.23 1.14 -1.12
CA GLY A 71 -9.97 0.69 -1.70
C GLY A 71 -8.75 0.95 -0.81
N LEU A 72 -8.73 2.08 -0.10
CA LEU A 72 -7.66 2.37 0.89
C LEU A 72 -7.73 1.40 2.08
N SER A 73 -8.92 1.18 2.64
CA SER A 73 -9.11 0.21 3.73
C SER A 73 -8.72 -1.21 3.31
N PHE A 74 -9.07 -1.60 2.08
CA PHE A 74 -8.67 -2.90 1.53
C PHE A 74 -7.15 -3.06 1.48
N GLN A 75 -6.42 -2.03 1.00
CA GLN A 75 -4.96 -2.08 0.95
C GLN A 75 -4.33 -2.18 2.34
N VAL A 76 -4.83 -1.42 3.32
CA VAL A 76 -4.34 -1.48 4.70
C VAL A 76 -4.51 -2.88 5.29
N VAL A 77 -5.65 -3.52 5.03
CA VAL A 77 -5.90 -4.90 5.48
C VAL A 77 -4.97 -5.88 4.76
N ASP A 78 -4.80 -5.77 3.44
CA ASP A 78 -3.90 -6.62 2.65
C ASP A 78 -2.45 -6.54 3.17
N ASP A 79 -1.99 -5.33 3.50
CA ASP A 79 -0.67 -5.08 4.08
C ASP A 79 -0.51 -5.71 5.47
N ILE A 80 -1.54 -5.66 6.33
CA ILE A 80 -1.53 -6.34 7.63
C ILE A 80 -1.48 -7.86 7.46
N LEU A 81 -2.19 -8.39 6.44
CA LEU A 81 -2.19 -9.82 6.15
C LEU A 81 -0.83 -10.31 5.64
N ASP A 82 -0.05 -9.47 4.94
CA ASP A 82 1.33 -9.81 4.51
C ASP A 82 2.25 -10.15 5.69
N PHE A 83 2.00 -9.60 6.89
CA PHE A 83 2.79 -9.86 8.10
C PHE A 83 2.18 -10.93 9.03
N THR A 84 0.86 -11.04 9.07
CA THR A 84 0.17 -11.82 10.11
C THR A 84 -0.23 -13.23 9.70
N GLN A 85 -0.41 -13.50 8.41
CA GLN A 85 -0.88 -14.81 7.94
C GLN A 85 0.25 -15.77 7.59
N SER A 86 -0.03 -17.06 7.79
CA SER A 86 0.92 -18.12 7.44
C SER A 86 1.12 -18.20 5.91
N ALA A 87 2.34 -18.55 5.48
CA ALA A 87 2.69 -18.73 4.07
C ALA A 87 1.74 -19.70 3.32
N LYS A 88 1.05 -20.59 4.04
CA LYS A 88 0.09 -21.57 3.53
C LYS A 88 -1.24 -20.95 3.09
N GLN A 89 -1.60 -19.77 3.61
CA GLN A 89 -2.87 -19.07 3.29
C GLN A 89 -2.69 -17.99 2.22
N LEU A 90 -1.57 -17.26 2.20
CA LEU A 90 -1.26 -16.25 1.17
C LEU A 90 -0.52 -16.79 -0.06
N GLY A 91 0.10 -17.97 0.03
CA GLY A 91 0.93 -18.52 -1.05
C GLY A 91 2.27 -17.79 -1.26
N LYS A 92 2.62 -16.86 -0.36
CA LYS A 92 3.90 -16.13 -0.33
C LYS A 92 4.45 -16.09 1.12
N PRO A 93 5.78 -16.02 1.32
CA PRO A 93 6.36 -15.85 2.66
C PRO A 93 5.88 -14.54 3.30
N ALA A 94 5.76 -14.52 4.63
CA ALA A 94 5.38 -13.31 5.37
C ALA A 94 6.43 -12.21 5.17
N GLY A 95 6.00 -10.95 5.17
CA GLY A 95 6.89 -9.78 4.99
C GLY A 95 7.53 -9.72 3.60
N SER A 96 6.88 -10.30 2.59
CA SER A 96 7.39 -10.32 1.22
C SER A 96 7.54 -8.93 0.61
N ASP A 97 6.71 -7.97 1.05
CA ASP A 97 6.79 -6.59 0.62
C ASP A 97 8.03 -5.91 1.23
N LEU A 98 8.28 -6.13 2.52
CA LEU A 98 9.48 -5.65 3.20
C LEU A 98 10.77 -6.22 2.58
N ALA A 99 10.79 -7.52 2.26
CA ALA A 99 11.94 -8.15 1.60
C ALA A 99 12.26 -7.56 0.21
N LYS A 100 11.26 -6.99 -0.47
CA LYS A 100 11.44 -6.28 -1.75
C LYS A 100 11.79 -4.79 -1.58
N GLY A 101 11.88 -4.31 -0.33
CA GLY A 101 12.08 -2.91 0.00
C GLY A 101 10.82 -2.05 -0.10
N ASN A 102 9.65 -2.66 -0.26
CA ASN A 102 8.38 -1.95 -0.27
C ASN A 102 7.91 -1.73 1.17
N LEU A 103 8.13 -0.52 1.69
CA LEU A 103 7.70 -0.17 3.03
C LEU A 103 6.19 0.10 3.03
N ILE A 104 5.46 -0.76 3.75
CA ILE A 104 4.01 -0.69 3.92
C ILE A 104 3.65 -0.11 5.30
N ALA A 105 2.37 0.15 5.55
CA ALA A 105 1.93 0.88 6.74
C ALA A 105 2.52 0.34 8.05
N SER A 106 2.51 -0.97 8.28
CA SER A 106 3.07 -1.60 9.48
C SER A 106 4.56 -1.27 9.69
N VAL A 107 5.34 -1.29 8.61
CA VAL A 107 6.78 -0.97 8.65
C VAL A 107 7.01 0.51 8.94
N ILE A 108 6.20 1.40 8.36
CA ILE A 108 6.26 2.85 8.63
C ILE A 108 6.01 3.13 10.12
N PHE A 109 4.99 2.50 10.70
CA PHE A 109 4.71 2.63 12.14
C PHE A 109 5.80 2.00 13.02
N ALA A 110 6.38 0.88 12.61
CA ALA A 110 7.49 0.27 13.34
C ALA A 110 8.76 1.14 13.32
N LEU A 111 9.04 1.79 12.18
CA LEU A 111 10.18 2.73 12.04
C LEU A 111 10.11 3.93 12.98
N GLU A 112 8.92 4.32 13.45
CA GLU A 112 8.77 5.40 14.45
C GLU A 112 9.30 4.99 15.83
N ASN A 113 9.30 3.70 16.15
CA ASN A 113 9.60 3.18 17.49
C ASN A 113 10.88 2.32 17.55
N GLU A 114 11.35 1.78 16.42
CA GLU A 114 12.47 0.84 16.34
C GLU A 114 13.60 1.36 15.44
N PRO A 115 14.58 2.11 15.98
CA PRO A 115 15.72 2.62 15.21
C PRO A 115 16.56 1.52 14.54
N LYS A 116 16.63 0.33 15.14
CA LYS A 116 17.36 -0.82 14.59
C LYS A 116 16.75 -1.32 13.26
N LEU A 117 15.44 -1.15 13.08
CA LEU A 117 14.76 -1.53 11.85
C LEU A 117 15.25 -0.68 10.67
N ARG A 118 15.51 0.62 10.92
CA ARG A 118 16.07 1.53 9.92
C ARG A 118 17.44 1.05 9.44
N ASP A 119 18.33 0.68 10.37
CA ASP A 119 19.67 0.20 10.02
C ASP A 119 19.57 -1.04 9.11
N ILE A 120 18.74 -2.01 9.47
CA ILE A 120 18.56 -3.26 8.71
C ILE A 120 18.08 -2.98 7.27
N ILE A 121 17.13 -2.05 7.10
CA ILE A 121 16.57 -1.68 5.80
C ILE A 121 17.58 -0.88 4.96
N GLU A 122 18.28 0.09 5.56
CA GLU A 122 19.26 0.94 4.87
C GLU A 122 20.48 0.13 4.37
N PHE A 123 20.89 -0.89 5.12
CA PHE A 123 21.91 -1.85 4.68
C PHE A 123 21.41 -2.90 3.69
N LYS A 124 20.15 -2.79 3.21
CA LYS A 124 19.54 -3.68 2.21
C LYS A 124 19.69 -5.17 2.54
N PHE A 125 19.60 -5.53 3.83
CA PHE A 125 19.78 -6.90 4.30
C PHE A 125 21.18 -7.50 3.99
N CYS A 126 22.27 -6.70 4.02
CA CYS A 126 23.63 -7.21 3.80
C CYS A 126 24.17 -8.11 4.94
N GLU A 127 24.68 -9.28 4.54
CA GLU A 127 25.51 -10.32 5.19
C GLU A 127 25.23 -10.81 6.63
N THR A 128 24.54 -10.10 7.52
CA THR A 128 24.33 -10.55 8.93
C THR A 128 22.90 -10.43 9.48
N SER A 129 22.04 -9.62 8.86
CA SER A 129 20.65 -9.40 9.29
C SER A 129 19.68 -9.94 8.23
N SER A 130 18.99 -11.04 8.57
CA SER A 130 18.00 -11.70 7.70
C SER A 130 16.74 -10.82 7.58
N PRO A 131 16.03 -10.83 6.44
CA PRO A 131 14.66 -10.31 6.34
C PRO A 131 13.74 -10.80 7.47
N ASP A 132 13.99 -12.00 8.00
CA ASP A 132 13.24 -12.56 9.12
C ASP A 132 13.38 -11.74 10.42
N GLU A 133 14.56 -11.16 10.68
CA GLU A 133 14.80 -10.33 11.86
C GLU A 133 14.03 -9.00 11.77
N ALA A 134 13.99 -8.41 10.59
CA ALA A 134 13.18 -7.22 10.33
C ALA A 134 11.66 -7.51 10.45
N ILE A 135 11.22 -8.71 10.05
CA ILE A 135 9.82 -9.13 10.18
C ILE A 135 9.43 -9.29 11.66
N GLU A 136 10.29 -9.85 12.49
CA GLU A 136 10.04 -9.97 13.94
C GLU A 136 9.98 -8.61 14.64
N LEU A 137 10.74 -7.60 14.20
CA LEU A 137 10.69 -6.25 14.76
C LEU A 137 9.41 -5.47 14.37
N VAL A 138 8.69 -5.89 13.33
CA VAL A 138 7.46 -5.24 12.87
C VAL A 138 6.20 -5.89 13.46
N LYS A 139 6.30 -7.12 13.99
CA LYS A 139 5.21 -7.84 14.66
C LYS A 139 4.96 -7.34 16.08
#